data_AF-A0A0K0DH81-F1
#
_entry.id   AF-A0A0K0DH81-F1
#
_cell.length_a   1.000
_cell.length_b   1.000
_cell.length_c   1.000
_cell.angle_alpha   90.00
_cell.angle_beta   90.00
_cell.angle_gamma   90.00
#
_symmetry.space_group_name_H-M   'P 1'
#
loop_
_entity.id
_entity.type
_entity.pdbx_description
1 polymer ?
#
loop_
_entity_poly.entity_id
_entity_poly.type
_entity_poly.pdbx_seq_one_letter_code
_entity_poly.pdbx_strand_id
1 'polypeptide(L)'
;MNIDSSEQFTTRIGRLRLKRCGSIPALTIFVVYAPASNYDEEEVEAFYMDLERFYREDHTFFKVIIGDFNAKNGPRRMSEERLIGTHGTNRVSGSLSLSW
;
A
#
# COMPACT_ATOMS: atom_id res chain seq x y z
N MET A 1 -19.70 -6.46 3.69
CA MET A 1 -18.57 -6.75 2.79
C MET A 1 -18.04 -8.11 3.23
N ASN A 2 -17.92 -9.09 2.34
CA ASN A 2 -17.41 -10.41 2.68
C ASN A 2 -16.04 -10.61 2.03
N ILE A 3 -15.28 -11.58 2.55
CA ILE A 3 -14.05 -12.03 1.93
C ILE A 3 -14.44 -12.99 0.81
N ASP A 4 -13.98 -12.70 -0.40
CA ASP A 4 -14.15 -13.57 -1.56
C ASP A 4 -13.04 -14.61 -1.61
N SER A 5 -11.78 -14.14 -1.60
CA SER A 5 -10.60 -14.98 -1.57
C SER A 5 -9.42 -14.25 -0.93
N SER A 6 -8.47 -15.03 -0.43
CA SER A 6 -7.18 -14.55 0.06
C SER A 6 -6.08 -15.43 -0.50
N GLU A 7 -5.05 -14.81 -1.07
CA GLU A 7 -3.93 -15.51 -1.70
C GLU A 7 -2.63 -14.85 -1.28
N GLN A 8 -1.60 -15.65 -1.05
CA GLN A 8 -0.26 -15.15 -0.81
C GLN A 8 0.58 -15.47 -2.04
N PHE A 9 1.03 -14.43 -2.74
CA PHE A 9 1.80 -14.59 -3.98
C PHE A 9 3.27 -14.85 -3.68
N THR A 10 3.80 -14.17 -2.68
CA THR A 10 5.16 -14.35 -2.16
C THR A 10 5.14 -14.18 -0.65
N THR A 11 6.26 -14.45 0.02
CA THR A 11 6.38 -14.18 1.47
C THR A 11 6.12 -12.71 1.84
N ARG A 12 6.23 -11.78 0.89
CA ARG A 12 6.10 -10.33 1.09
C ARG A 12 4.86 -9.70 0.46
N ILE A 13 4.11 -10.44 -0.36
CA ILE A 13 2.94 -9.92 -1.09
C ILE A 13 1.76 -10.87 -0.88
N GLY A 14 0.71 -10.33 -0.27
CA GLY A 14 -0.60 -10.96 -0.15
C GLY A 14 -1.67 -10.18 -0.90
N ARG A 15 -2.75 -10.87 -1.27
CA ARG A 15 -3.94 -10.32 -1.91
C ARG A 15 -5.18 -10.77 -1.17
N LEU A 16 -6.05 -9.83 -0.87
CA LEU A 16 -7.36 -10.05 -0.29
C LEU A 16 -8.42 -9.47 -1.23
N ARG A 17 -9.26 -10.33 -1.79
CA ARG A 17 -10.40 -9.92 -2.61
C ARG A 17 -11.64 -9.86 -1.72
N LEU A 18 -12.29 -8.71 -1.74
CA LEU A 18 -13.51 -8.44 -1.00
C LEU A 18 -14.64 -8.22 -1.99
N LYS A 19 -15.74 -8.96 -1.80
CA LYS A 19 -16.96 -8.73 -2.59
C LYS A 19 -18.12 -8.34 -1.68
N ARG A 20 -19.10 -7.65 -2.24
CA ARG A 20 -20.37 -7.39 -1.59
C ARG A 20 -21.47 -7.80 -2.56
N CYS A 21 -22.47 -8.55 -2.09
CA CYS A 21 -23.63 -8.88 -2.91
C CYS A 21 -24.36 -7.59 -3.30
N GLY A 22 -24.73 -7.47 -4.58
CA GLY A 22 -25.39 -6.30 -5.16
C GLY A 22 -24.55 -5.62 -6.24
N SER A 23 -24.81 -4.33 -6.48
CA SER A 23 -24.19 -3.53 -7.55
C SER A 23 -22.84 -2.90 -7.18
N ILE A 24 -22.26 -3.24 -6.03
CA ILE A 24 -21.01 -2.65 -5.55
C ILE A 24 -19.83 -3.40 -6.20
N PRO A 25 -18.95 -2.71 -6.94
CA PRO A 25 -17.79 -3.35 -7.55
C PRO A 25 -16.89 -4.01 -6.52
N ALA A 26 -16.26 -5.13 -6.90
CA ALA A 26 -15.31 -5.84 -6.05
C ALA A 26 -14.10 -4.94 -5.73
N LEU A 27 -13.56 -5.13 -4.53
CA LEU A 27 -12.38 -4.43 -4.01
C LEU A 27 -11.26 -5.46 -3.82
N THR A 28 -10.08 -5.20 -4.37
CA THR A 28 -8.86 -5.96 -4.07
C THR A 28 -7.94 -5.13 -3.18
N ILE A 29 -7.46 -5.75 -2.09
CA ILE A 29 -6.47 -5.18 -1.19
C ILE A 29 -5.19 -6.00 -1.36
N PHE A 30 -4.11 -5.34 -1.78
CA PHE A 30 -2.77 -5.91 -1.73
C PHE A 30 -2.13 -5.54 -0.41
N VAL A 31 -1.65 -6.55 0.32
CA VAL A 31 -0.89 -6.38 1.56
C VAL A 31 0.56 -6.63 1.23
N VAL A 32 1.42 -5.64 1.46
CA VAL A 32 2.82 -5.71 1.08
C VAL A 32 3.76 -5.45 2.26
N TYR A 33 4.91 -6.10 2.24
CA TYR A 33 6.01 -5.82 3.14
C TYR A 33 7.28 -5.62 2.31
N ALA A 34 7.65 -4.37 2.08
CA ALA A 34 8.79 -4.05 1.23
C ALA A 34 10.10 -4.50 1.89
N PRO A 35 11.09 -4.94 1.10
CA PRO A 35 12.45 -5.12 1.59
C PRO A 35 12.96 -3.87 2.32
N ALA A 36 13.70 -4.08 3.40
CA ALA A 36 14.37 -2.98 4.10
C ALA A 36 15.55 -2.45 3.26
N SER A 37 16.07 -1.27 3.58
CA SER A 37 17.12 -0.64 2.78
C SER A 37 18.51 -1.29 2.86
N ASN A 38 18.62 -2.41 3.56
CA ASN A 38 19.83 -3.22 3.67
C ASN A 38 19.82 -4.45 2.73
N TYR A 39 18.74 -4.65 1.98
CA TYR A 39 18.64 -5.63 0.91
C TYR A 39 19.30 -5.10 -0.37
N ASP A 40 19.69 -6.02 -1.25
CA ASP A 40 20.30 -5.67 -2.53
C ASP A 40 19.29 -4.97 -3.44
N GLU A 41 19.76 -4.02 -4.27
CA GLU A 41 18.90 -3.23 -5.16
C GLU A 41 18.09 -4.14 -6.10
N GLU A 42 18.68 -5.25 -6.54
CA GLU A 42 18.05 -6.27 -7.38
C GLU A 42 16.84 -6.93 -6.67
N GLU A 43 16.95 -7.22 -5.37
CA GLU A 43 15.84 -7.79 -4.59
C GLU A 43 14.72 -6.77 -4.36
N VAL A 44 15.08 -5.49 -4.24
CA VAL A 44 14.12 -4.39 -4.14
C VAL A 44 13.39 -4.20 -5.46
N GLU A 45 14.10 -4.19 -6.58
CA GLU A 45 13.54 -4.07 -7.92
C GLU A 45 12.61 -5.25 -8.23
N ALA A 46 13.05 -6.49 -7.97
CA ALA A 46 12.24 -7.69 -8.16
C ALA A 46 10.92 -7.62 -7.38
N PHE A 47 10.94 -7.11 -6.15
CA PHE A 47 9.73 -6.91 -5.35
C PHE A 47 8.74 -5.93 -6.01
N TYR A 48 9.22 -4.80 -6.53
CA TYR A 48 8.35 -3.82 -7.20
C TYR A 48 7.83 -4.33 -8.55
N MET A 49 8.64 -5.07 -9.30
CA MET A 49 8.22 -5.74 -10.53
C MET A 49 7.11 -6.78 -10.26
N ASP A 50 7.28 -7.59 -9.22
CA ASP A 50 6.27 -8.56 -8.79
C ASP A 50 4.97 -7.86 -8.38
N LEU A 51 5.07 -6.81 -7.56
CA LEU A 51 3.92 -6.03 -7.13
C LEU A 51 3.18 -5.39 -8.31
N GLU A 52 3.91 -4.79 -9.26
CA GLU A 52 3.32 -4.22 -10.47
C GLU A 52 2.58 -5.28 -11.29
N ARG A 53 3.21 -6.43 -11.50
CA ARG A 53 2.61 -7.57 -12.21
C ARG A 53 1.28 -7.97 -11.57
N PHE A 54 1.27 -8.25 -10.27
CA PHE A 54 0.05 -8.67 -9.57
C PHE A 54 -1.02 -7.58 -9.55
N TYR A 55 -0.61 -6.31 -9.43
CA TYR A 55 -1.53 -5.19 -9.50
C TYR A 55 -2.19 -5.07 -10.87
N ARG A 56 -1.46 -5.31 -11.97
CA ARG A 56 -2.00 -5.29 -13.35
C ARG A 56 -2.86 -6.51 -13.67
N GLU A 57 -2.47 -7.69 -13.21
CA GLU A 57 -3.20 -8.95 -13.43
C GLU A 57 -4.59 -8.95 -12.79
N ASP A 58 -4.77 -8.26 -11.67
CA ASP A 58 -6.08 -8.20 -11.03
C ASP A 58 -7.09 -7.41 -11.87
N HIS A 59 -8.34 -7.88 -11.95
CA HIS A 59 -9.37 -7.26 -12.79
C HIS A 59 -10.46 -6.52 -11.98
N THR A 60 -10.22 -6.26 -10.69
CA THR A 60 -11.17 -5.49 -9.89
C THR A 60 -11.08 -4.00 -10.17
N PHE A 61 -12.22 -3.32 -10.05
CA PHE A 61 -12.31 -1.88 -10.32
C PHE A 61 -11.63 -1.05 -9.23
N PHE A 62 -11.78 -1.46 -7.96
CA PHE A 62 -11.11 -0.81 -6.84
C PHE A 62 -9.95 -1.66 -6.37
N LYS A 63 -8.75 -1.09 -6.39
CA LYS A 63 -7.53 -1.72 -5.88
C LYS A 63 -6.88 -0.80 -4.86
N VAL A 64 -6.44 -1.37 -3.74
CA VAL A 64 -5.74 -0.64 -2.68
C VAL A 64 -4.49 -1.41 -2.32
N ILE A 65 -3.37 -0.71 -2.16
CA ILE A 65 -2.13 -1.29 -1.65
C ILE A 65 -1.92 -0.75 -0.24
N ILE A 66 -1.79 -1.65 0.73
CA ILE A 66 -1.46 -1.35 2.12
C ILE A 66 -0.23 -2.14 2.52
N GLY A 67 0.60 -1.59 3.39
CA GLY A 67 1.81 -2.30 3.76
C GLY A 67 2.85 -1.43 4.42
N ASP A 68 3.87 -2.09 4.94
CA ASP A 68 5.09 -1.43 5.35
C ASP A 68 6.02 -1.34 4.15
N PHE A 69 6.22 -0.12 3.66
CA PHE A 69 7.11 0.14 2.52
C PHE A 69 8.56 0.36 2.92
N ASN A 70 8.88 0.37 4.22
CA ASN A 70 10.23 0.66 4.71
C ASN A 70 10.85 1.93 4.08
N ALA A 71 10.01 2.90 3.73
CA ALA A 71 10.46 4.13 3.10
C ALA A 71 11.32 4.92 4.08
N LYS A 72 12.49 5.40 3.61
CA LYS A 72 13.35 6.29 4.39
C LYS A 72 12.64 7.63 4.58
N ASN A 73 12.00 7.80 5.72
CA ASN A 73 11.56 9.13 6.13
C ASN A 73 12.81 9.98 6.40
N GLY A 74 12.94 11.09 5.66
CA GLY A 74 13.99 12.07 5.93
C GLY A 74 13.92 12.59 7.38
N PRO A 75 14.98 13.23 7.89
CA PRO A 75 14.99 13.72 9.26
C PRO A 75 13.74 14.57 9.53
N ARG A 76 12.97 14.16 10.55
CA ARG A 76 11.78 14.89 11.00
C ARG A 76 12.22 16.31 11.36
N ARG A 77 11.84 17.30 10.55
CA ARG A 77 11.93 18.70 10.99
C ARG A 77 10.92 18.87 12.12
N MET A 78 11.40 18.79 13.36
CA MET A 78 10.71 19.35 14.51
C MET A 78 10.76 20.87 14.33
N SER A 79 9.80 21.46 13.61
CA SER A 79 9.53 22.87 13.80
C SER A 79 8.94 23.00 15.21
N GLU A 80 9.77 23.39 16.17
CA GLU A 80 9.30 24.13 17.34
C GLU A 80 8.60 25.39 16.82
N GLU A 81 7.32 25.26 16.49
CA GLU A 81 6.37 26.35 16.45
C GLU A 81 4.98 25.73 16.30
N ARG A 82 4.36 25.54 17.46
CA ARG A 82 2.92 25.41 17.55
C ARG A 82 2.32 26.74 17.13
N LEU A 83 2.02 26.90 15.84
CA LEU A 83 0.98 27.80 15.41
C LEU A 83 -0.02 27.05 14.54
N ILE A 84 -1.09 26.69 15.24
CA ILE A 84 -2.35 26.18 14.73
C ILE A 84 -2.85 27.13 13.64
N GLY A 85 -2.83 26.69 12.39
CA GLY A 85 -3.68 27.24 11.33
C GLY A 85 -5.08 26.64 11.47
N THR A 86 -6.11 27.47 11.39
CA THR A 86 -7.46 27.17 11.89
C THR A 86 -8.17 26.02 11.17
N HIS A 87 -7.70 25.52 10.02
CA HIS A 87 -8.29 24.39 9.30
C HIS A 87 -7.21 23.43 8.80
N GLY A 88 -7.01 22.30 9.48
CA GLY A 88 -6.08 21.26 9.08
C GLY A 88 -6.19 20.04 9.98
N THR A 89 -6.95 19.04 9.55
CA THR A 89 -7.17 17.79 10.27
C THR A 89 -5.84 17.04 10.43
N ASN A 90 -5.32 16.99 11.66
CA ASN A 90 -4.19 16.14 12.04
C ASN A 90 -4.57 14.67 11.88
N ARG A 91 -4.17 14.04 10.78
CA ARG A 91 -4.00 12.58 10.68
C ARG A 91 -2.74 12.29 9.89
N VAL A 92 -1.71 11.83 10.61
CA VAL A 92 -0.53 11.21 10.01
C VAL A 92 -0.94 9.80 9.60
N SER A 93 -1.37 9.67 8.36
CA SER A 93 -1.25 8.43 7.60
C SER A 93 -0.43 8.79 6.38
N GLY A 94 0.82 8.33 6.33
CA GLY A 94 1.61 8.41 5.11
C GLY A 94 0.98 7.52 4.06
N SER A 95 0.00 8.03 3.32
CA SER A 95 -0.44 7.40 2.08
C SER A 95 0.59 7.77 1.01
N LEU A 96 1.49 6.85 0.70
CA LEU A 96 2.18 6.91 -0.58
C LEU A 96 1.13 6.62 -1.65
N SER A 97 0.58 7.68 -2.24
CA SER A 97 -0.15 7.61 -3.49
C SER A 97 0.87 7.32 -4.58
N LEU A 98 1.12 6.04 -4.86
CA LEU A 98 1.82 5.62 -6.06
C LEU A 98 0.84 5.80 -7.23
N SER A 99 0.86 6.98 -7.83
CA SER A 99 0.22 7.21 -9.13
C SER A 99 1.16 6.68 -10.21
N TRP A 100 0.82 5.51 -10.77
CA TRP A 100 1.41 4.97 -11.99
C TRP A 100 0.58 5.40 -13.20
#